data_AF-A0AAV1CKD2-F1
#
_entry.id   AF-A0AAV1CKD2-F1
#
_cell.length_a   1.000
_cell.length_b   1.000
_cell.length_c   1.000
_cell.angle_alpha   90.00
_cell.angle_beta   90.00
_cell.angle_gamma   90.00
#
_symmetry.space_group_name_H-M   'P 1'
#
loop_
_entity.id
_entity.type
_entity.pdbx_description
1 polymer ?
#
loop_
_entity_poly.entity_id
_entity_poly.type
_entity_poly.pdbx_seq_one_letter_code
_entity_poly.pdbx_strand_id
1 'polypeptide(L)'
;MSIKLPHPQIFYPLQSSNSIGKNSVTLSSSSAPSNSPVQIQLPLQRPKWKPQNPITPAKPRRCSITEILRLWDVLQIPITRDFYLSLIEECTNTRDPLQAIELHNHLSTSSLRPSLSIFNRLLLMYGSCGCMEYAEKLFDKMSVRSVTTWAAVMFGCFKNGDYEKVVDVFVQMLYWNRGKVECGDLDNNNAVCVIAVCVLKACAKTMDLDLGIQVHCWLVKMGHGQHPVLIQSLMRFYGKLGCA
;
A
#
# COMPACT_ATOMS: atom_id res chain seq x y z
N MET A 1 -41.77 10.45 39.77
CA MET A 1 -40.92 9.33 40.23
C MET A 1 -39.55 9.52 39.61
N SER A 2 -38.61 10.05 40.38
CA SER A 2 -37.23 10.33 39.97
C SER A 2 -36.32 9.61 40.96
N ILE A 3 -35.57 8.61 40.49
CA ILE A 3 -34.66 7.83 41.33
C ILE A 3 -33.24 8.23 40.93
N LYS A 4 -32.56 8.91 41.87
CA LYS A 4 -31.12 9.20 41.87
C LYS A 4 -30.36 7.89 42.12
N LEU A 5 -29.28 7.65 41.36
CA LEU A 5 -28.26 6.65 41.68
C LEU A 5 -26.94 7.35 42.02
N PRO A 6 -26.18 6.86 43.03
CA PRO A 6 -24.97 7.51 43.53
C PRO A 6 -23.67 7.01 42.87
N HIS A 7 -22.66 7.89 42.86
CA HIS A 7 -21.25 7.59 42.54
C HIS A 7 -20.59 6.66 43.57
N PRO A 8 -19.58 5.87 43.18
CA PRO A 8 -18.54 5.40 44.10
C PRO A 8 -17.14 5.90 43.73
N GLN A 9 -16.41 6.38 44.74
CA GLN A 9 -14.97 6.63 44.71
C GLN A 9 -14.17 5.42 45.25
N ILE A 10 -13.12 5.07 44.50
CA ILE A 10 -11.74 4.69 44.86
C ILE A 10 -11.46 3.95 46.18
N PHE A 11 -10.82 2.77 46.07
CA PHE A 11 -9.93 2.21 47.09
C PHE A 11 -8.67 1.59 46.42
N TYR A 12 -7.49 2.02 46.86
CA TYR A 12 -6.17 1.43 46.56
C TYR A 12 -5.89 0.22 47.48
N PRO A 13 -4.89 -0.61 47.15
CA PRO A 13 -3.90 -0.93 48.19
C PRO A 13 -2.43 -0.95 47.71
N LEU A 14 -1.54 -0.51 48.60
CA LEU A 14 -0.08 -0.66 48.55
C LEU A 14 0.39 -1.82 49.47
N GLN A 15 1.31 -2.61 48.92
CA GLN A 15 2.53 -3.23 49.48
C GLN A 15 2.52 -4.21 50.69
N SER A 16 3.25 -5.33 50.49
CA SER A 16 4.41 -5.84 51.28
C SER A 16 4.82 -7.22 50.68
N SER A 17 6.03 -7.77 50.70
CA SER A 17 7.38 -7.40 51.16
C SER A 17 8.39 -8.52 50.76
N ASN A 18 9.70 -8.20 50.81
CA ASN A 18 10.89 -9.07 51.03
C ASN A 18 11.69 -9.71 49.88
N SER A 19 12.67 -8.93 49.41
CA SER A 19 14.14 -9.13 49.42
C SER A 19 14.81 -10.52 49.64
N ILE A 20 15.79 -10.86 48.78
CA ILE A 20 17.27 -10.95 49.02
C ILE A 20 17.91 -11.88 47.96
N GLY A 21 19.04 -11.46 47.35
CA GLY A 21 20.09 -12.43 46.92
C GLY A 21 20.75 -12.28 45.54
N LYS A 22 21.55 -11.22 45.35
CA LYS A 22 22.91 -11.20 44.74
C LYS A 22 23.29 -12.22 43.64
N ASN A 23 23.64 -11.75 42.43
CA ASN A 23 25.04 -11.59 41.95
C ASN A 23 25.19 -11.36 40.43
N SER A 24 25.91 -10.27 40.10
CA SER A 24 26.89 -10.08 39.01
C SER A 24 26.59 -10.57 37.58
N VAL A 25 26.39 -9.62 36.66
CA VAL A 25 27.23 -9.49 35.44
C VAL A 25 27.41 -7.99 35.13
N THR A 26 28.66 -7.63 34.85
CA THR A 26 29.22 -6.31 34.60
C THR A 26 28.70 -5.62 33.34
N LEU A 27 28.58 -4.29 33.44
CA LEU A 27 28.39 -3.34 32.36
C LEU A 27 29.42 -3.53 31.22
N SER A 28 28.93 -3.58 29.98
CA SER A 28 29.65 -3.06 28.82
C SER A 28 28.67 -2.35 27.88
N SER A 29 28.73 -1.01 27.94
CA SER A 29 28.46 -0.04 26.87
C SER A 29 27.27 -0.30 25.93
N SER A 30 26.19 0.45 26.17
CA SER A 30 25.12 0.75 25.22
C SER A 30 25.67 1.53 24.01
N SER A 31 25.79 0.88 22.86
CA SER A 31 25.83 1.55 21.57
C SER A 31 24.40 1.67 21.04
N ALA A 32 23.93 2.92 20.89
CA ALA A 32 22.65 3.26 20.29
C ALA A 32 22.48 2.57 18.91
N PRO A 33 21.27 2.12 18.53
CA PRO A 33 21.04 1.68 17.16
C PRO A 33 21.16 2.89 16.23
N SER A 34 22.20 2.87 15.42
CA SER A 34 22.44 3.82 14.34
C SER A 34 21.27 3.76 13.34
N ASN A 35 20.40 4.76 13.37
CA ASN A 35 19.43 5.01 12.30
C ASN A 35 20.18 5.54 11.06
N SER A 36 20.75 4.64 10.26
CA SER A 36 21.25 4.97 8.93
C SER A 36 20.08 5.05 7.94
N PRO A 37 20.06 6.04 7.02
CA PRO A 37 19.02 6.14 5.99
C PRO A 37 19.10 4.94 5.05
N VAL A 38 17.97 4.30 4.80
CA VAL A 38 17.84 3.15 3.90
C VAL A 38 18.14 3.59 2.47
N GLN A 39 19.34 3.29 1.97
CA GLN A 39 19.66 3.42 0.55
C GLN A 39 19.05 2.25 -0.22
N ILE A 40 18.15 2.57 -1.15
CA ILE A 40 17.52 1.60 -2.05
C ILE A 40 18.46 1.43 -3.25
N GLN A 41 19.23 0.35 -3.29
CA GLN A 41 19.95 -0.07 -4.49
C GLN A 41 19.24 -1.27 -5.12
N LEU A 42 18.79 -1.12 -6.37
CA LEU A 42 18.20 -2.18 -7.19
C LEU A 42 19.28 -2.82 -8.10
N PRO A 43 19.24 -4.15 -8.33
CA PRO A 43 20.15 -4.80 -9.27
C PRO A 43 19.91 -4.34 -10.71
N LEU A 44 20.98 -4.12 -11.48
CA LEU A 44 21.02 -3.63 -12.87
C LEU A 44 20.46 -4.61 -13.94
N GLN A 45 19.55 -5.53 -13.61
CA GLN A 45 19.01 -6.47 -14.60
C GLN A 45 17.86 -5.85 -15.41
N ARG A 46 18.00 -5.86 -16.74
CA ARG A 46 16.95 -5.44 -17.69
C ARG A 46 15.70 -6.30 -17.46
N PRO A 47 14.50 -5.72 -17.27
CA PRO A 47 13.36 -6.54 -16.86
C PRO A 47 12.71 -7.26 -18.05
N LYS A 48 12.07 -8.40 -17.76
CA LYS A 48 11.23 -9.15 -18.70
C LYS A 48 9.79 -8.69 -18.50
N TRP A 49 9.29 -7.84 -19.39
CA TRP A 49 7.94 -7.29 -19.34
C TRP A 49 7.10 -7.88 -20.45
N LYS A 50 5.84 -8.20 -20.17
CA LYS A 50 4.85 -8.49 -21.22
C LYS A 50 4.27 -7.17 -21.71
N PRO A 51 4.33 -6.84 -23.01
CA PRO A 51 3.67 -5.64 -23.54
C PRO A 51 2.17 -5.74 -23.28
N GLN A 52 1.58 -4.71 -22.68
CA GLN A 52 0.13 -4.58 -22.63
C GLN A 52 -0.40 -4.18 -24.00
N ASN A 53 -1.56 -4.71 -24.39
CA ASN A 53 -2.19 -4.45 -25.69
C ASN A 53 -2.28 -2.93 -25.96
N PRO A 54 -1.77 -2.43 -27.10
CA PRO A 54 -1.80 -1.02 -27.41
C PRO A 54 -3.22 -0.63 -27.82
N ILE A 55 -3.93 0.08 -26.94
CA ILE A 55 -5.11 0.85 -27.33
C ILE A 55 -4.71 2.32 -27.29
N THR A 56 -4.02 2.79 -28.34
CA THR A 56 -4.00 4.16 -28.92
C THR A 56 -2.72 4.42 -29.73
N PRO A 57 -2.79 5.28 -30.79
CA PRO A 57 -1.63 5.60 -31.61
C PRO A 57 -0.54 6.32 -30.81
N ALA A 58 0.71 6.00 -31.12
CA ALA A 58 1.90 6.57 -30.50
C ALA A 58 1.88 8.10 -30.52
N LYS A 59 1.80 8.70 -29.33
CA LYS A 59 1.95 10.15 -29.16
C LYS A 59 3.39 10.59 -29.52
N PRO A 60 3.57 11.80 -30.08
CA PRO A 60 4.89 12.33 -30.40
C PRO A 60 5.76 12.41 -29.15
N ARG A 61 7.07 12.13 -29.32
CA ARG A 61 8.07 12.14 -28.24
C ARG A 61 8.06 13.48 -27.51
N ARG A 62 7.39 13.53 -26.36
CA ARG A 62 7.56 14.59 -25.36
C ARG A 62 8.93 14.42 -24.70
N CYS A 63 9.51 15.52 -24.21
CA CYS A 63 10.80 15.50 -23.51
C CYS A 63 10.84 14.36 -22.50
N SER A 64 11.90 13.55 -22.56
CA SER A 64 12.02 12.38 -21.68
C SER A 64 12.09 12.88 -20.24
N ILE A 65 11.43 12.20 -19.29
CA ILE A 65 11.55 12.55 -17.86
C ILE A 65 13.03 12.62 -17.43
N THR A 66 13.86 11.79 -18.06
CA THR A 66 15.33 11.80 -18.03
C THR A 66 15.92 13.19 -18.25
N GLU A 67 15.45 13.92 -19.26
CA GLU A 67 15.94 15.25 -19.62
C GLU A 67 15.53 16.27 -18.57
N ILE A 68 14.29 16.18 -18.06
CA ILE A 68 13.79 17.05 -16.99
C ILE A 68 14.60 16.85 -15.71
N LEU A 69 14.85 15.59 -15.32
CA LEU A 69 15.64 15.24 -14.14
C LEU A 69 17.10 15.69 -14.29
N ARG A 70 17.73 15.42 -15.44
CA ARG A 70 19.12 15.87 -15.73
C ARG A 70 19.26 17.38 -15.69
N LEU A 71 18.31 18.13 -16.28
CA LEU A 71 18.33 19.59 -16.22
C LEU A 71 18.22 20.09 -14.79
N TRP A 72 17.35 19.48 -13.98
CA TRP A 72 17.22 19.83 -12.57
C TRP A 72 18.49 19.56 -11.76
N ASP A 73 19.15 18.42 -12.00
CA ASP A 73 20.42 18.08 -11.35
C ASP A 73 21.53 19.08 -11.73
N VAL A 74 21.61 19.47 -13.01
CA VAL A 74 22.56 20.47 -13.51
C VAL A 74 22.30 21.84 -12.87
N LEU A 75 21.03 22.21 -12.69
CA LEU A 75 20.64 23.49 -12.11
C LEU A 75 20.75 23.52 -10.57
N GLN A 76 21.08 22.41 -9.91
CA GLN A 76 21.25 22.30 -8.45
C GLN A 76 20.02 22.77 -7.66
N ILE A 77 18.83 22.68 -8.25
CA ILE A 77 17.59 23.09 -7.58
C ILE A 77 17.11 21.90 -6.73
N PRO A 78 16.82 22.07 -5.43
CA PRO A 78 16.32 20.99 -4.60
C PRO A 78 14.91 20.58 -5.06
N ILE A 79 14.76 19.34 -5.56
CA ILE A 79 13.46 18.86 -6.03
C ILE A 79 12.50 18.73 -4.85
N THR A 80 11.35 19.39 -4.97
CA THR A 80 10.30 19.36 -3.96
C THR A 80 9.48 18.08 -4.07
N ARG A 81 8.85 17.70 -2.95
CA ARG A 81 7.93 16.57 -2.89
C ARG A 81 6.83 16.65 -3.96
N ASP A 82 6.23 17.82 -4.14
CA ASP A 82 5.09 17.98 -5.05
C ASP A 82 5.49 17.77 -6.52
N PHE A 83 6.71 18.18 -6.87
CA PHE A 83 7.24 17.93 -8.21
C PHE A 83 7.39 16.44 -8.50
N TYR A 84 7.94 15.66 -7.55
CA TYR A 84 7.97 14.20 -7.69
C TYR A 84 6.57 13.60 -7.82
N LEU A 85 5.57 14.10 -7.07
CA LEU A 85 4.20 13.61 -7.21
C LEU A 85 3.64 13.88 -8.61
N SER A 86 3.87 15.07 -9.18
CA SER A 86 3.48 15.40 -10.55
C SER A 86 4.20 14.53 -11.59
N LEU A 87 5.49 14.28 -11.41
CA LEU A 87 6.27 13.39 -12.28
C LEU A 87 5.78 11.95 -12.21
N ILE A 88 5.47 11.44 -11.01
CA ILE A 88 4.92 10.10 -10.82
C ILE A 88 3.53 10.00 -11.50
N GLU A 89 2.72 11.04 -11.42
CA GLU A 89 1.42 11.10 -12.10
C GLU A 89 1.58 11.05 -13.63
N GLU A 90 2.52 11.81 -14.19
CA GLU A 90 2.82 11.73 -15.63
C GLU A 90 3.36 10.35 -16.03
N CYS A 91 4.23 9.73 -15.25
CA CYS A 91 4.68 8.34 -15.48
C CYS A 91 3.51 7.34 -15.44
N THR A 92 2.57 7.53 -14.51
CA THR A 92 1.36 6.71 -14.40
C THR A 92 0.48 6.81 -15.66
N ASN A 93 0.41 8.01 -16.25
CA ASN A 93 -0.37 8.29 -17.46
C ASN A 93 0.31 7.81 -18.75
N THR A 94 1.62 8.03 -18.86
CA THR A 94 2.43 7.60 -20.02
C THR A 94 2.59 6.08 -20.06
N ARG A 95 2.55 5.42 -18.88
CA ARG A 95 2.76 3.97 -18.71
C ARG A 95 4.10 3.50 -19.27
N ASP A 96 5.10 4.37 -19.23
CA ASP A 96 6.44 4.04 -19.68
C ASP A 96 7.23 3.39 -18.52
N PRO A 97 7.60 2.10 -18.65
CA PRO A 97 8.33 1.39 -17.63
C PRO A 97 9.74 1.94 -17.35
N LEU A 98 10.42 2.45 -18.37
CA LEU A 98 11.78 2.96 -18.23
C LEU A 98 11.78 4.27 -17.45
N GLN A 99 10.83 5.16 -17.75
CA GLN A 99 10.64 6.42 -17.03
C GLN A 99 10.30 6.19 -15.56
N ALA A 100 9.45 5.21 -15.26
CA ALA A 100 9.08 4.85 -13.89
C ALA A 100 10.29 4.38 -13.06
N ILE A 101 11.17 3.56 -13.65
CA ILE A 101 12.39 3.09 -12.97
C ILE A 101 13.38 4.23 -12.77
N GLU A 102 13.60 5.05 -13.81
CA GLU A 102 14.53 6.18 -13.73
C GLU A 102 14.09 7.19 -12.67
N LEU A 103 12.79 7.52 -12.62
CA LEU A 103 12.24 8.43 -11.63
C LEU A 103 12.43 7.91 -10.20
N HIS A 104 12.20 6.61 -9.95
CA HIS A 104 12.41 6.04 -8.61
C HIS A 104 13.90 5.95 -8.25
N ASN A 105 14.79 5.67 -9.20
CA ASN A 105 16.23 5.69 -8.97
C ASN A 105 16.69 7.10 -8.58
N HIS A 106 16.24 8.12 -9.32
CA HIS A 106 16.54 9.52 -9.02
C HIS A 106 16.03 9.92 -7.64
N LEU A 107 14.78 9.59 -7.32
CA LEU A 107 14.21 9.80 -5.99
C LEU A 107 15.03 9.11 -4.89
N SER A 108 15.55 7.91 -5.14
CA SER A 108 16.38 7.15 -4.18
C SER A 108 17.76 7.77 -3.96
N THR A 109 18.31 8.46 -4.96
CA THR A 109 19.57 9.20 -4.86
C THR A 109 19.39 10.62 -4.32
N SER A 110 18.16 11.13 -4.33
CA SER A 110 17.84 12.47 -3.83
C SER A 110 17.98 12.54 -2.30
N SER A 111 18.17 13.75 -1.77
CA SER A 111 18.15 14.01 -0.32
C SER A 111 16.74 13.98 0.28
N LEU A 112 15.70 13.80 -0.54
CA LEU A 112 14.32 13.77 -0.08
C LEU A 112 14.03 12.46 0.64
N ARG A 113 13.52 12.54 1.88
CA ARG A 113 12.99 11.37 2.59
C ARG A 113 11.56 11.07 2.08
N PRO A 114 11.32 9.97 1.34
CA PRO A 114 10.00 9.70 0.80
C PRO A 114 9.00 9.38 1.90
N SER A 115 7.82 9.98 1.81
CA SER A 115 6.70 9.71 2.72
C SER A 115 5.87 8.52 2.26
N LEU A 116 5.02 7.97 3.14
CA LEU A 116 4.06 6.91 2.80
C LEU A 116 3.22 7.24 1.56
N SER A 117 2.83 8.51 1.39
CA SER A 117 2.08 8.99 0.24
C SER A 117 2.86 8.86 -1.08
N ILE A 118 4.16 9.18 -1.08
CA ILE A 118 5.02 8.99 -2.26
C ILE A 118 5.14 7.50 -2.58
N PHE A 119 5.38 6.66 -1.56
CA PHE A 119 5.45 5.21 -1.77
C PHE A 119 4.14 4.65 -2.36
N ASN A 120 2.99 5.05 -1.85
CA ASN A 120 1.70 4.64 -2.40
C ASN A 120 1.51 5.08 -3.87
N ARG A 121 2.00 6.26 -4.25
CA ARG A 121 1.98 6.74 -5.63
C ARG A 121 2.95 5.97 -6.53
N LEU A 122 4.14 5.62 -6.03
CA LEU A 122 5.10 4.76 -6.75
C LEU A 122 4.51 3.37 -7.00
N LEU A 123 3.81 2.78 -6.02
CA LEU A 123 3.14 1.49 -6.20
C LEU A 123 2.08 1.55 -7.32
N LEU A 124 1.26 2.60 -7.34
CA LEU A 124 0.27 2.83 -8.40
C LEU A 124 0.91 3.02 -9.78
N MET A 125 2.02 3.78 -9.84
CA MET A 125 2.79 4.00 -11.06
C MET A 125 3.35 2.68 -11.58
N TYR A 126 4.02 1.92 -10.74
CA TYR A 126 4.57 0.62 -11.12
C TYR A 126 3.50 -0.37 -11.59
N GLY A 127 2.37 -0.43 -10.90
CA GLY A 127 1.23 -1.23 -11.35
C GLY A 127 0.71 -0.79 -12.72
N SER A 128 0.63 0.53 -12.97
CA SER A 128 0.15 1.10 -14.24
C SER A 128 1.12 0.93 -15.40
N CYS A 129 2.42 0.92 -15.12
CA CYS A 129 3.50 0.66 -16.09
C CYS A 129 3.81 -0.84 -16.27
N GLY A 130 3.08 -1.73 -15.59
CA GLY A 130 3.32 -3.18 -15.65
C GLY A 130 4.63 -3.64 -14.97
N CYS A 131 5.27 -2.80 -14.16
CA CYS A 131 6.50 -3.13 -13.42
C CYS A 131 6.19 -3.82 -12.09
N MET A 132 5.36 -4.86 -12.09
CA MET A 132 4.82 -5.39 -10.83
C MET A 132 5.90 -5.94 -9.88
N GLU A 133 6.99 -6.49 -10.41
CA GLU A 133 8.16 -6.92 -9.63
C GLU A 133 8.77 -5.78 -8.79
N TYR A 134 8.81 -4.56 -9.34
CA TYR A 134 9.32 -3.39 -8.63
C TYR A 134 8.35 -2.89 -7.57
N ALA A 135 7.05 -2.92 -7.86
CA ALA A 135 6.01 -2.61 -6.88
C ALA A 135 6.06 -3.57 -5.69
N GLU A 136 6.25 -4.87 -5.93
CA GLU A 136 6.35 -5.88 -4.88
C GLU A 136 7.58 -5.68 -4.01
N LYS A 137 8.76 -5.50 -4.64
CA LYS A 137 10.00 -5.19 -3.91
C LYS A 137 9.88 -3.92 -3.07
N LEU A 138 9.20 -2.91 -3.58
CA LEU A 138 8.93 -1.68 -2.83
C LEU A 138 7.99 -1.97 -1.66
N PHE A 139 6.89 -2.68 -1.92
CA PHE A 139 5.89 -3.05 -0.93
C PHE A 139 6.49 -3.86 0.23
N ASP A 140 7.34 -4.83 -0.06
CA ASP A 140 7.99 -5.69 0.94
C ASP A 140 8.91 -4.90 1.88
N LYS A 141 9.58 -3.86 1.35
CA LYS A 141 10.47 -2.97 2.12
C LYS A 141 9.72 -1.96 3.00
N MET A 142 8.42 -1.76 2.81
CA MET A 142 7.65 -0.81 3.60
C MET A 142 7.35 -1.37 5.00
N SER A 143 7.89 -0.71 6.04
CA SER A 143 7.62 -1.06 7.45
C SER A 143 6.24 -0.59 7.92
N VAL A 144 5.72 0.48 7.31
CA VAL A 144 4.39 1.05 7.58
C VAL A 144 3.56 0.92 6.31
N ARG A 145 2.38 0.32 6.44
CA ARG A 145 1.43 0.12 5.33
C ARG A 145 0.06 0.58 5.78
N SER A 146 -0.56 1.48 5.04
CA SER A 146 -1.96 1.89 5.26
C SER A 146 -2.91 1.12 4.35
N VAL A 147 -4.22 1.26 4.58
CA VAL A 147 -5.24 0.67 3.70
C VAL A 147 -5.05 1.13 2.24
N THR A 148 -4.58 2.36 2.02
CA THR A 148 -4.23 2.87 0.68
C THR A 148 -3.04 2.12 0.06
N THR A 149 -2.06 1.72 0.86
CA THR A 149 -0.91 0.93 0.39
C THR A 149 -1.38 -0.44 -0.13
N TRP A 150 -2.21 -1.13 0.65
CA TRP A 150 -2.80 -2.41 0.27
C TRP A 150 -3.68 -2.29 -0.99
N ALA A 151 -4.52 -1.26 -1.06
CA ALA A 151 -5.34 -0.98 -2.23
C ALA A 151 -4.50 -0.73 -3.49
N ALA A 152 -3.39 0.01 -3.38
CA ALA A 152 -2.50 0.31 -4.49
C ALA A 152 -1.86 -0.96 -5.08
N VAL A 153 -1.33 -1.85 -4.25
CA VAL A 153 -0.72 -3.11 -4.71
C VAL A 153 -1.76 -4.03 -5.32
N MET A 154 -2.89 -4.24 -4.65
CA MET A 154 -3.97 -5.09 -5.20
C MET A 154 -4.48 -4.57 -6.54
N PHE A 155 -4.64 -3.25 -6.67
CA PHE A 155 -5.04 -2.63 -7.94
C PHE A 155 -4.00 -2.89 -9.04
N GLY A 156 -2.71 -2.78 -8.72
CA GLY A 156 -1.62 -3.12 -9.63
C GLY A 156 -1.66 -4.58 -10.08
N CYS A 157 -1.76 -5.54 -9.16
CA CYS A 157 -1.89 -6.96 -9.48
C CYS A 157 -3.13 -7.24 -10.34
N PHE A 158 -4.28 -6.66 -9.96
CA PHE A 158 -5.53 -6.81 -10.70
C PHE A 158 -5.43 -6.27 -12.13
N LYS A 159 -4.86 -5.08 -12.31
CA LYS A 159 -4.64 -4.46 -13.63
C LYS A 159 -3.74 -5.30 -14.53
N ASN A 160 -2.76 -5.99 -13.95
CA ASN A 160 -1.84 -6.87 -14.68
C ASN A 160 -2.37 -8.29 -14.88
N GLY A 161 -3.56 -8.61 -14.33
CA GLY A 161 -4.22 -9.91 -14.51
C GLY A 161 -3.78 -10.97 -13.51
N ASP A 162 -3.02 -10.61 -12.48
CA ASP A 162 -2.52 -11.52 -11.45
C ASP A 162 -3.57 -11.71 -10.34
N TYR A 163 -4.70 -12.32 -10.67
CA TYR A 163 -5.86 -12.44 -9.77
C TYR A 163 -5.59 -13.27 -8.52
N GLU A 164 -4.80 -14.33 -8.62
CA GLU A 164 -4.38 -15.13 -7.45
C GLU A 164 -3.60 -14.27 -6.47
N LYS A 165 -2.68 -13.44 -6.99
CA LYS A 165 -1.90 -12.51 -6.17
C LYS A 165 -2.75 -11.44 -5.49
N VAL A 166 -3.83 -10.99 -6.13
CA VAL A 166 -4.80 -10.09 -5.49
C VAL A 166 -5.38 -10.73 -4.23
N VAL A 167 -5.73 -12.02 -4.30
CA VAL A 167 -6.24 -12.79 -3.15
C VAL A 167 -5.17 -12.95 -2.08
N ASP A 168 -3.94 -13.32 -2.46
CA ASP A 168 -2.83 -13.49 -1.52
C ASP A 168 -2.54 -12.19 -0.75
N VAL A 169 -2.47 -11.06 -1.46
CA VAL A 169 -2.23 -9.74 -0.85
C VAL A 169 -3.41 -9.34 0.04
N PHE A 170 -4.65 -9.71 -0.29
CA PHE A 170 -5.81 -9.48 0.57
C PHE A 170 -5.74 -10.30 1.86
N VAL A 171 -5.38 -11.57 1.77
CA VAL A 171 -5.18 -12.44 2.93
C VAL A 171 -4.05 -11.89 3.81
N GLN A 172 -2.93 -11.46 3.23
CA GLN A 172 -1.84 -10.80 3.95
C GLN A 172 -2.32 -9.53 4.67
N MET A 173 -3.16 -8.71 4.04
CA MET A 173 -3.76 -7.53 4.67
C MET A 173 -4.57 -7.89 5.91
N LEU A 174 -5.38 -8.96 5.85
CA LEU A 174 -6.20 -9.41 6.97
C LEU A 174 -5.37 -9.89 8.16
N TYR A 175 -4.26 -10.58 7.90
CA TYR A 175 -3.33 -11.00 8.95
C TYR A 175 -2.55 -9.83 9.54
N TRP A 176 -2.09 -8.90 8.70
CA TRP A 176 -1.37 -7.69 9.13
C TRP A 176 -2.23 -6.81 10.05
N ASN A 177 -3.51 -6.66 9.72
CA ASN A 177 -4.45 -5.80 10.45
C ASN A 177 -4.89 -6.36 11.83
N ARG A 178 -4.57 -7.61 12.18
CA ARG A 178 -4.89 -8.15 13.51
C ARG A 178 -4.05 -7.55 14.66
N GLY A 179 -2.99 -6.79 14.37
CA GLY A 179 -2.07 -6.26 15.38
C GLY A 179 -2.00 -4.73 15.54
N LYS A 180 -2.39 -3.93 14.55
CA LYS A 180 -2.30 -2.46 14.59
C LYS A 180 -3.31 -1.81 13.65
N VAL A 181 -4.53 -1.58 14.14
CA VAL A 181 -5.37 -0.52 13.57
C VAL A 181 -5.01 0.74 14.34
N GLU A 182 -3.99 1.47 13.87
CA GLU A 182 -3.90 2.88 14.21
C GLU A 182 -5.11 3.54 13.54
N CYS A 183 -6.11 3.78 14.36
CA CYS A 183 -7.34 4.50 14.09
C CYS A 183 -7.01 5.97 13.76
N GLY A 184 -6.39 6.19 12.61
CA GLY A 184 -6.05 7.52 12.07
C GLY A 184 -6.70 7.82 10.71
N ASP A 185 -7.04 6.82 9.91
CA ASP A 185 -7.52 7.03 8.52
C ASP A 185 -9.00 6.62 8.36
N LEU A 186 -9.89 7.23 9.14
CA LEU A 186 -11.34 6.98 9.08
C LEU A 186 -12.05 7.57 7.85
N ASP A 187 -11.32 8.21 6.92
CA ASP A 187 -11.87 8.77 5.67
C ASP A 187 -11.60 7.92 4.42
N ASN A 188 -11.06 6.70 4.58
CA ASN A 188 -10.57 5.91 3.43
C ASN A 188 -11.60 4.94 2.80
N ASN A 189 -12.88 5.33 2.79
CA ASN A 189 -13.97 4.58 2.17
C ASN A 189 -13.65 4.20 0.72
N ASN A 190 -12.90 5.05 0.01
CA ASN A 190 -12.49 4.80 -1.36
C ASN A 190 -11.50 3.64 -1.48
N ALA A 191 -10.48 3.53 -0.62
CA ALA A 191 -9.55 2.40 -0.68
C ALA A 191 -10.22 1.08 -0.33
N VAL A 192 -11.13 1.08 0.66
CA VAL A 192 -11.95 -0.10 0.99
C VAL A 192 -12.78 -0.53 -0.22
N CYS A 193 -13.38 0.42 -0.93
CA CYS A 193 -14.10 0.14 -2.17
C CYS A 193 -13.18 -0.48 -3.24
N VAL A 194 -11.99 0.12 -3.46
CA VAL A 194 -11.01 -0.41 -4.43
C VAL A 194 -10.59 -1.83 -4.08
N ILE A 195 -10.28 -2.11 -2.82
CA ILE A 195 -9.89 -3.44 -2.34
C ILE A 195 -11.01 -4.44 -2.63
N ALA A 196 -12.22 -4.17 -2.16
CA ALA A 196 -13.33 -5.09 -2.34
C ALA A 196 -13.68 -5.33 -3.81
N VAL A 197 -13.64 -4.29 -4.66
CA VAL A 197 -13.84 -4.44 -6.10
C VAL A 197 -12.76 -5.32 -6.72
N CYS A 198 -11.49 -5.12 -6.36
CA CYS A 198 -10.39 -5.95 -6.88
C CYS A 198 -10.54 -7.41 -6.45
N VAL A 199 -10.81 -7.66 -5.17
CA VAL A 199 -10.95 -9.03 -4.63
C VAL A 199 -12.18 -9.71 -5.20
N LEU A 200 -13.36 -9.07 -5.20
CA LEU A 200 -14.58 -9.68 -5.77
C LEU A 200 -14.40 -10.03 -7.25
N LYS A 201 -13.73 -9.17 -8.02
CA LYS A 201 -13.43 -9.48 -9.43
C LYS A 201 -12.38 -10.58 -9.57
N ALA A 202 -11.39 -10.64 -8.69
CA ALA A 202 -10.42 -11.73 -8.64
C ALA A 202 -11.09 -13.06 -8.30
N CYS A 203 -11.93 -13.10 -7.25
CA CYS A 203 -12.76 -14.26 -6.87
C CYS A 203 -13.66 -14.71 -8.01
N ALA A 204 -14.28 -13.78 -8.75
CA ALA A 204 -15.07 -14.12 -9.94
C ALA A 204 -14.20 -14.73 -11.06
N LYS A 205 -12.90 -14.46 -11.10
CA LYS A 205 -11.95 -15.02 -12.09
C LYS A 205 -11.37 -16.36 -11.64
N THR A 206 -11.09 -16.52 -10.35
CA THR A 206 -10.56 -17.76 -9.75
C THR A 206 -11.65 -18.76 -9.35
N MET A 207 -12.93 -18.37 -9.46
CA MET A 207 -14.11 -19.16 -9.03
C MET A 207 -14.17 -19.41 -7.51
N ASP A 208 -13.58 -18.51 -6.72
CA ASP A 208 -13.58 -18.60 -5.25
C ASP A 208 -14.84 -17.95 -4.66
N LEU A 209 -15.91 -18.75 -4.52
CA LEU A 209 -17.19 -18.30 -3.98
C LEU A 209 -17.09 -17.96 -2.49
N ASP A 210 -16.38 -18.78 -1.72
CA ASP A 210 -16.30 -18.68 -0.28
C ASP A 210 -15.63 -17.37 0.14
N LEU A 211 -14.50 -17.02 -0.50
CA LEU A 211 -13.83 -15.75 -0.23
C LEU A 211 -14.70 -14.56 -0.61
N GLY A 212 -15.41 -14.61 -1.74
CA GLY A 212 -16.28 -13.51 -2.14
C GLY A 212 -17.47 -13.29 -1.21
N ILE A 213 -18.03 -14.36 -0.62
CA ILE A 213 -19.03 -14.26 0.45
C ILE A 213 -18.42 -13.61 1.70
N GLN A 214 -17.21 -14.01 2.10
CA GLN A 214 -16.51 -13.40 3.24
C GLN A 214 -16.28 -11.90 3.03
N VAL A 215 -15.87 -11.49 1.82
CA VAL A 215 -15.69 -10.08 1.44
C VAL A 215 -17.01 -9.33 1.49
N HIS A 216 -18.11 -9.92 0.99
CA HIS A 216 -19.44 -9.32 1.10
C HIS A 216 -19.86 -9.10 2.57
N CYS A 217 -19.72 -10.12 3.41
CA CYS A 217 -19.99 -9.99 4.85
C CYS A 217 -19.11 -8.93 5.52
N TRP A 218 -17.83 -8.86 5.13
CA TRP A 218 -16.91 -7.82 5.62
C TRP A 218 -17.38 -6.42 5.23
N LEU A 219 -17.78 -6.20 3.97
CA LEU A 219 -18.32 -4.92 3.51
C LEU A 219 -19.57 -4.47 4.29
N VAL A 220 -20.48 -5.40 4.56
CA VAL A 220 -21.70 -5.12 5.33
C VAL A 220 -21.34 -4.72 6.77
N LYS A 221 -20.40 -5.45 7.40
CA LYS A 221 -19.92 -5.14 8.76
C LYS A 221 -19.24 -3.77 8.86
N MET A 222 -18.54 -3.34 7.81
CA MET A 222 -17.92 -2.01 7.74
C MET A 222 -18.91 -0.88 7.41
N GLY A 223 -20.21 -1.17 7.25
CA GLY A 223 -21.22 -0.16 6.91
C GLY A 223 -21.27 0.19 5.42
N HIS A 224 -20.60 -0.57 4.55
CA HIS A 224 -20.54 -0.32 3.10
C HIS A 224 -21.53 -1.16 2.27
N GLY A 225 -22.48 -1.83 2.92
CA GLY A 225 -23.43 -2.74 2.26
C GLY A 225 -24.33 -2.08 1.19
N GLN A 226 -24.52 -0.76 1.25
CA GLN A 226 -25.37 -0.01 0.31
C GLN A 226 -24.56 0.87 -0.67
N HIS A 227 -23.24 0.74 -0.73
CA HIS A 227 -22.42 1.58 -1.59
C HIS A 227 -22.62 1.19 -3.08
N PRO A 228 -23.02 2.11 -3.98
CA PRO A 228 -23.43 1.75 -5.35
C PRO A 228 -22.37 0.98 -6.16
N VAL A 229 -21.11 1.37 -6.04
CA VAL A 229 -19.98 0.71 -6.74
C VAL A 229 -19.78 -0.73 -6.25
N LEU A 230 -20.05 -0.97 -4.97
CA LEU A 230 -19.90 -2.30 -4.37
C LEU A 230 -21.09 -3.19 -4.73
N ILE A 231 -22.31 -2.65 -4.71
CA ILE A 231 -23.51 -3.37 -5.18
C ILE A 231 -23.31 -3.86 -6.62
N GLN A 232 -22.85 -3.00 -7.53
CA GLN A 232 -22.60 -3.40 -8.92
C GLN A 232 -21.56 -4.52 -9.02
N SER A 233 -20.52 -4.47 -8.19
CA SER A 233 -19.45 -5.48 -8.19
C SER A 233 -19.91 -6.80 -7.59
N LEU A 234 -20.71 -6.76 -6.53
CA LEU A 234 -21.36 -7.93 -5.91
C LEU A 234 -22.35 -8.59 -6.86
N MET A 235 -23.20 -7.81 -7.54
CA MET A 235 -24.12 -8.34 -8.56
C MET A 235 -23.38 -9.09 -9.67
N ARG A 236 -22.27 -8.51 -10.18
CA ARG A 236 -21.44 -9.17 -11.19
C ARG A 236 -20.76 -10.44 -10.66
N PHE A 237 -20.30 -10.43 -9.42
CA PHE A 237 -19.69 -11.57 -8.75
C PHE A 237 -20.69 -12.73 -8.61
N TYR A 238 -21.82 -12.50 -7.94
CA TYR A 238 -22.85 -13.52 -7.74
C TYR A 238 -23.49 -13.97 -9.05
N GLY A 239 -23.72 -13.05 -9.99
CA GLY A 239 -24.27 -13.40 -11.30
C GLY A 239 -23.36 -14.32 -12.11
N LYS A 240 -22.02 -14.20 -11.96
CA LYS A 240 -21.09 -15.09 -12.66
C LYS A 240 -21.00 -16.47 -12.01
N LEU A 241 -21.03 -16.55 -10.68
CA LEU A 241 -20.89 -17.82 -9.95
C LEU A 241 -22.20 -18.59 -9.80
N GLY A 242 -23.35 -17.91 -9.84
CA GLY A 242 -24.66 -18.57 -9.85
C GLY A 242 -25.08 -19.12 -11.21
N CYS A 243 -24.33 -18.82 -12.28
CA CYS A 243 -24.55 -19.35 -13.63
C CYS A 243 -23.55 -20.46 -14.02
N ALA A 244 -22.66 -20.85 -13.10
CA ALA A 244 -21.67 -21.92 -13.29
C ALA A 244 -22.13 -23.20 -12.60
#